data_AF-Q6YLT7-F1
#
_entry.id   AF-Q6YLT7-F1
#
_cell.length_a   1.000
_cell.length_b   1.000
_cell.length_c   1.000
_cell.angle_alpha   90.00
_cell.angle_beta   90.00
_cell.angle_gamma   90.00
#
_symmetry.space_group_name_H-M   'P 1'
#
loop_
_entity.id
_entity.type
_entity.pdbx_description
1 polymer ?
#
loop_
_entity_poly.entity_id
_entity_poly.type
_entity_poly.pdbx_seq_one_letter_code
_entity_poly.pdbx_strand_id
1 'polypeptide(L)' 'METATLVAISISRLLVSFTGYALYTAFGQPSEQLRDPFEEHED' A
#
# COMPACT_ATOMS: atom_id res chain seq x y z
N MET A 1 -14.09 13.39 24.21
CA MET A 1 -14.48 13.20 22.79
C MET A 1 -13.38 13.63 21.84
N GLU A 2 -12.78 14.81 22.03
CA GLU A 2 -11.74 15.36 21.14
C GLU A 2 -10.56 14.41 20.86
N THR A 3 -9.94 13.83 21.90
CA THR A 3 -8.82 12.90 21.72
C THR A 3 -9.19 11.67 20.89
N ALA A 4 -10.38 11.10 21.11
CA ALA A 4 -10.85 9.95 20.33
C ALA A 4 -11.06 10.32 18.86
N THR A 5 -11.63 11.50 18.59
CA THR A 5 -11.78 12.03 17.23
C THR A 5 -10.42 12.24 16.56
N LEU A 6 -9.45 12.84 17.26
CA LEU A 6 -8.10 13.03 16.75
C LEU A 6 -7.43 11.70 16.42
N VAL A 7 -7.53 10.71 17.31
CA VAL A 7 -6.98 9.36 17.08
C VAL A 7 -7.66 8.69 15.89
N ALA A 8 -8.98 8.76 15.79
CA ALA A 8 -9.72 8.17 14.68
C ALA A 8 -9.34 8.81 13.34
N ILE A 9 -9.17 10.14 13.29
CA ILE A 9 -8.70 10.85 12.09
C ILE A 9 -7.27 10.42 11.74
N SER A 10 -6.38 10.34 12.73
CA SER A 10 -4.99 9.90 12.52
C SER A 10 -4.92 8.48 11.95
N ILE A 11 -5.67 7.53 12.53
CA ILE A 11 -5.74 6.15 12.03
C ILE A 11 -6.34 6.11 10.62
N SER A 12 -7.40 6.87 10.36
CA SER A 12 -8.03 6.93 9.03
C SER A 12 -7.08 7.46 7.97
N ARG A 13 -6.33 8.52 8.27
CA ARG A 13 -5.31 9.06 7.37
C ARG A 13 -4.19 8.05 7.11
N LEU A 14 -3.71 7.40 8.17
CA LEU A 14 -2.67 6.39 8.08
C LEU A 14 -3.11 5.23 7.18
N LEU A 15 -4.34 4.75 7.37
CA LEU A 15 -4.92 3.69 6.55
C LEU A 15 -4.97 4.09 5.07
N VAL A 16 -5.53 5.27 4.76
CA VAL A 16 -5.61 5.76 3.37
C VAL A 16 -4.22 5.91 2.75
N SER A 17 -3.25 6.45 3.49
CA SER A 17 -1.86 6.58 3.02
C SER A 17 -1.21 5.22 2.74
N PHE A 18 -1.36 4.24 3.64
CA PHE A 18 -0.80 2.91 3.43
C PHE A 18 -1.49 2.17 2.28
N THR A 19 -2.82 2.25 2.17
CA THR A 19 -3.53 1.66 1.05
C THR A 19 -3.11 2.28 -0.28
N GLY A 20 -3.02 3.61 -0.34
CA GLY A 20 -2.52 4.31 -1.54
C GLY A 20 -1.07 3.95 -1.88
N TYR A 21 -0.21 3.87 -0.87
CA TYR A 21 1.18 3.44 -1.05
C TYR A 21 1.27 1.99 -1.54
N ALA A 22 0.50 1.07 -0.96
CA ALA A 22 0.46 -0.33 -1.37
C ALA A 22 0.01 -0.49 -2.83
N LEU A 23 -1.03 0.25 -3.24
CA LEU A 23 -1.49 0.28 -4.63
C LEU A 23 -0.41 0.83 -5.56
N TYR A 24 0.25 1.93 -5.17
CA TYR A 24 1.34 2.51 -5.95
C TYR A 24 2.53 1.54 -6.08
N THR A 25 2.90 0.83 -5.02
CA THR A 25 3.99 -0.16 -5.07
C THR A 25 3.62 -1.40 -5.89
N ALA A 26 2.36 -1.85 -5.83
CA ALA A 26 1.92 -3.06 -6.49
C ALA A 26 1.64 -2.86 -7.99
N PHE A 27 1.18 -1.67 -8.40
CA PHE A 27 0.71 -1.41 -9.76
C PHE A 27 1.32 -0.17 -10.43
N GLY A 28 2.03 0.68 -9.68
CA GLY A 28 2.74 1.84 -10.23
C GLY A 28 4.16 1.50 -10.67
N GLN A 29 4.98 2.51 -10.94
CA GLN A 29 6.36 2.34 -11.39
C GLN A 29 7.23 1.37 -10.53
N PRO A 30 7.07 1.29 -9.19
CA PRO A 30 7.82 0.31 -8.40
C PRO A 30 7.47 -1.14 -8.70
N SER A 31 6.33 -1.44 -9.34
CA SER A 31 5.92 -2.81 -9.65
C SER A 31 6.88 -3.51 -10.61
N GLU A 32 7.57 -2.76 -11.46
CA GLU A 32 8.59 -3.27 -12.39
C GLU A 32 9.80 -3.87 -11.66
N GLN A 33 9.97 -3.58 -10.37
CA GLN A 33 11.01 -4.14 -9.51
C GLN A 33 10.53 -5.34 -8.70
N LEU A 34 9.23 -5.68 -8.78
CA LEU A 34 8.70 -6.86 -8.11
C LEU A 34 9.05 -8.10 -8.93
N ARG A 35 9.65 -9.10 -8.27
CA ARG A 35 9.94 -10.40 -8.88
C ARG A 35 8.66 -11.05 -9.36
N ASP A 36 8.63 -11.46 -10.63
CA ASP A 36 7.56 -12.32 -11.14
C ASP A 36 7.75 -13.75 -10.61
N PRO A 37 6.79 -14.31 -9.85
CA PRO A 37 6.89 -15.67 -9.35
C PRO A 37 6.80 -16.75 -10.45
N PHE A 38 6.44 -16.41 -11.68
CA PHE A 38 6.28 -17.34 -12.80
C PHE A 38 7.39 -17.27 -13.84
N GLU A 39 8.36 -16.37 -13.69
CA GLU A 39 9.49 -16.23 -14.62
C GLU A 39 10.35 -17.51 -14.71
N GLU A 40 10.39 -18.30 -13.63
CA GLU A 40 11.06 -19.61 -13.57
C GLU A 40 10.23 -20.77 -14.18
N HIS A 41 9.07 -20.48 -14.78
CA HIS A 41 8.14 -21.49 -15.31
C HIS A 41 7.86 -21.30 -16.81
N GLU A 42 8.64 -20.48 -17.51
CA GLU A 42 8.45 -20.21 -18.95
C GLU A 42 9.09 -21.26 -19.90
N ASP A 43 9.53 -22.40 -19.36
CA ASP A 43 10.08 -23.58 -20.09
C ASP A 43 9.07 -24.73 -20.30
#